data_AF-A0A3M1QHC3-F1
#
_entry.id   AF-A0A3M1QHC3-F1
#
_cell.length_a   1.000
_cell.length_b   1.000
_cell.length_c   1.000
_cell.angle_alpha   90.00
_cell.angle_beta   90.00
_cell.angle_gamma   90.00
#
_symmetry.space_group_name_H-M   'P 1'
#
loop_
_entity.id
_entity.type
_entity.pdbx_description
1 polymer ?
#
loop_
_entity_poly.entity_id
_entity_poly.type
_entity_poly.pdbx_seq_one_letter_code
_entity_poly.pdbx_strand_id
1 'polypeptide(L)'
;MAGDTPALDTLTVRKAQESSRYAHRILATILVTADIAMLVAAFALGYWARGVLPLFAIPAHPPPFIDYLPTMLLHVATIITLFYLTRLYHQRRGISRFDQLRDVISAVTIGAVLASGMQELFFKNTSFDVDYPRGMFFYVWVFSMTLMVVWREWHQVLRLRLRARGIDNVNLLLVGNGDIARDIIKKVRSRPELGYNMVGVVKGNEKRGSTMLNIPIVGVFQDIPHLIDALAVEQVIIALPESNRGELVDLITLCQRGQVDIKVFPDIFAYMAGDLNVDDLGGTPLLTVRDIALRGWRLSLKRGLDLFGAVVGLIFLSPLMLLTALLIKLESEGPVFYAQERMGLDGKPFPMIKFRSMRQDAEAAGPGWTTEDDPRVTRVGRFIRRTSWDEMPQLINVLLGHMSLVGPRPERPMYVRQFRNQIPRYMERHREKAGMTGWAQVNGLRGDTSISDRTSYDLWYVENWSLWLDIKIIIRTIIRIVLRRDENAY
;
A
#
# COMPACT_ATOMS: atom_id res chain seq x y z
N MET A 1 -32.67 -47.36 -16.74
CA MET A 1 -31.43 -47.84 -16.10
C MET A 1 -30.85 -46.70 -15.30
N ALA A 2 -31.05 -46.74 -13.98
CA ALA A 2 -30.47 -45.80 -13.04
C ALA A 2 -28.96 -46.00 -13.04
N GLY A 3 -28.22 -45.03 -13.57
CA GLY A 3 -26.76 -45.05 -13.53
C GLY A 3 -26.31 -44.79 -12.09
N ASP A 4 -25.63 -45.77 -11.52
CA ASP A 4 -24.97 -45.71 -10.22
C ASP A 4 -24.18 -44.40 -10.09
N THR A 5 -24.67 -43.53 -9.21
CA THR A 5 -23.82 -42.54 -8.59
C THR A 5 -22.80 -43.31 -7.77
N PRO A 6 -21.49 -43.02 -7.84
CA PRO A 6 -20.59 -43.58 -6.85
C PRO A 6 -21.08 -43.02 -5.51
N ALA A 7 -21.73 -43.87 -4.73
CA ALA A 7 -22.09 -43.61 -3.36
C ALA A 7 -20.77 -43.49 -2.59
N LEU A 8 -20.14 -42.31 -2.71
CA LEU A 8 -19.20 -41.81 -1.72
C LEU A 8 -19.96 -41.88 -0.41
N ASP A 9 -19.61 -42.87 0.41
CA ASP A 9 -20.27 -43.18 1.67
C ASP A 9 -20.39 -41.88 2.48
N THR A 10 -21.60 -41.34 2.55
CA THR A 10 -21.88 -40.00 3.09
C THR A 10 -21.41 -39.87 4.53
N LEU A 11 -21.31 -40.99 5.25
CA LEU A 11 -20.73 -41.10 6.59
C LEU A 11 -19.21 -40.82 6.59
N THR A 12 -18.47 -41.34 5.61
CA THR A 12 -17.01 -41.09 5.50
C THR A 12 -16.71 -39.63 5.16
N VAL A 13 -17.51 -39.02 4.28
CA VAL A 13 -17.39 -37.59 3.92
C VAL A 13 -17.67 -36.71 5.14
N ARG A 14 -18.75 -36.99 5.89
CA ARG A 14 -19.09 -36.25 7.12
C ARG A 14 -18.02 -36.39 8.21
N LYS A 15 -17.47 -37.60 8.41
CA LYS A 15 -16.40 -37.83 9.41
C LYS A 15 -15.11 -37.10 9.05
N ALA A 16 -14.73 -37.06 7.77
CA ALA A 16 -13.58 -36.31 7.29
C ALA A 16 -13.75 -34.80 7.51
N GLN A 17 -14.97 -34.28 7.29
CA GLN A 17 -15.28 -32.88 7.58
C GLN A 17 -15.28 -32.53 9.06
N GLU A 18 -15.84 -33.39 9.92
CA GLU A 18 -15.82 -33.15 11.37
C GLU A 18 -14.37 -33.09 11.87
N SER A 19 -13.51 -33.98 11.37
CA SER A 19 -12.07 -33.95 11.65
C SER A 19 -11.42 -32.63 11.16
N SER A 20 -11.75 -32.18 9.96
CA SER A 20 -11.24 -30.92 9.40
C SER A 20 -11.70 -29.69 10.19
N ARG A 21 -12.99 -29.62 10.56
CA ARG A 21 -13.55 -28.55 11.40
C ARG A 21 -12.94 -28.53 12.80
N TYR A 22 -12.68 -29.71 13.38
CA TYR A 22 -12.02 -29.82 14.67
C TYR A 22 -10.57 -29.34 14.59
N ALA A 23 -9.82 -29.74 13.56
CA ALA A 23 -8.47 -29.25 13.30
C ALA A 23 -8.44 -27.73 13.10
N HIS A 24 -9.39 -27.17 12.35
CA HIS A 24 -9.52 -25.72 12.16
C HIS A 24 -9.72 -24.98 13.48
N ARG A 25 -10.64 -25.45 14.33
CA ARG A 25 -10.92 -24.86 15.65
C ARG A 25 -9.71 -24.95 16.56
N ILE A 26 -9.04 -26.10 16.61
CA ILE A 26 -7.81 -26.28 17.40
C ILE A 26 -6.75 -25.27 16.95
N LEU A 27 -6.50 -25.14 15.65
CA LEU A 27 -5.51 -24.19 15.12
C LEU A 27 -5.88 -22.74 15.44
N ALA A 28 -7.17 -22.40 15.38
CA ALA A 28 -7.64 -21.07 15.78
C ALA A 28 -7.44 -20.81 17.29
N THR A 29 -7.73 -21.80 18.14
CA THR A 29 -7.51 -21.70 19.59
C THR A 29 -6.03 -21.60 19.93
N ILE A 30 -5.17 -22.40 19.28
CA ILE A 30 -3.72 -22.35 19.43
C ILE A 30 -3.19 -20.97 19.05
N LEU A 31 -3.69 -20.38 17.95
CA LEU A 31 -3.30 -19.03 17.53
C LEU A 31 -3.54 -18.00 18.64
N VAL A 32 -4.77 -17.91 19.16
CA VAL A 32 -5.15 -16.91 20.16
C VAL A 32 -4.40 -17.12 21.46
N THR A 33 -4.33 -18.35 21.95
CA THR A 33 -3.66 -18.68 23.22
C THR A 33 -2.16 -18.42 23.16
N ALA A 34 -1.51 -18.75 22.04
CA ALA A 34 -0.10 -18.46 21.84
C ALA A 34 0.17 -16.97 21.60
N ASP A 35 -0.73 -16.22 20.95
CA ASP A 35 -0.59 -14.77 20.85
C ASP A 35 -0.56 -14.12 22.26
N ILE A 36 -1.45 -14.55 23.15
CA ILE A 36 -1.44 -14.10 24.56
C ILE A 36 -0.11 -14.47 25.23
N ALA A 37 0.32 -15.73 25.10
CA ALA A 37 1.57 -16.20 25.72
C ALA A 37 2.80 -15.44 25.20
N MET A 38 2.87 -15.16 23.90
CA MET A 38 3.98 -14.42 23.29
C MET A 38 3.98 -12.94 23.70
N LEU A 39 2.82 -12.30 23.88
CA LEU A 39 2.75 -10.93 24.41
C LEU A 39 3.17 -10.87 25.89
N VAL A 40 2.76 -11.85 26.70
CA VAL A 40 3.22 -11.97 28.10
C VAL A 40 4.73 -12.19 28.16
N ALA A 41 5.26 -13.09 27.33
CA ALA A 41 6.70 -13.33 27.23
C ALA A 41 7.46 -12.09 26.76
N ALA A 42 6.93 -11.36 25.76
CA ALA A 42 7.51 -10.11 25.29
C ALA A 42 7.58 -9.05 26.39
N PHE A 43 6.53 -8.94 27.21
CA PHE A 43 6.50 -8.00 28.32
C PHE A 43 7.54 -8.36 29.40
N ALA A 44 7.63 -9.65 29.76
CA ALA A 44 8.63 -10.15 30.70
C ALA A 44 10.07 -9.96 30.19
N LEU A 45 10.32 -10.24 28.91
CA LEU A 45 11.62 -9.99 28.27
C LEU A 45 11.95 -8.51 28.22
N GLY A 46 10.96 -7.64 27.94
CA GLY A 46 11.15 -6.20 27.99
C GLY A 46 11.49 -5.68 29.39
N TYR A 47 10.84 -6.22 30.42
CA TYR A 47 11.18 -5.95 31.82
C TYR A 47 12.60 -6.39 32.16
N TRP A 48 13.01 -7.60 31.75
CA TRP A 48 14.36 -8.11 32.00
C TRP A 48 15.43 -7.30 31.24
N ALA A 49 15.17 -7.00 29.97
CA ALA A 49 16.08 -6.28 29.08
C ALA A 49 16.38 -4.86 29.60
N ARG A 50 15.44 -4.20 30.28
CA ARG A 50 15.67 -2.87 30.86
C ARG A 50 16.76 -2.85 31.94
N GLY A 51 17.03 -4.00 32.57
CA GLY A 51 18.06 -4.14 33.61
C GLY A 51 19.43 -4.56 33.07
N VAL A 52 19.50 -5.01 31.82
CA VAL A 52 20.72 -5.63 31.24
C VAL A 52 21.25 -4.84 30.04
N LEU A 53 20.36 -4.33 29.19
CA LEU A 53 20.73 -3.68 27.93
C LEU A 53 20.98 -2.17 28.14
N PRO A 54 22.16 -1.65 27.77
CA PRO A 54 22.55 -0.26 28.05
C PRO A 54 22.02 0.75 27.01
N LEU A 55 21.01 0.43 26.19
CA LEU A 55 20.45 1.39 25.23
C LEU A 55 19.74 2.56 25.92
N PHE A 56 19.25 2.35 27.14
CA PHE A 56 18.67 3.38 28.00
C PHE A 56 19.32 3.30 29.39
N ALA A 57 19.18 4.37 30.19
CA ALA A 57 19.72 4.40 31.55
C ALA A 57 19.12 3.26 32.38
N ILE A 58 20.00 2.40 32.92
CA ILE A 58 19.61 1.27 33.75
C ILE A 58 19.09 1.83 35.08
N PRO A 59 17.87 1.48 35.49
CA PRO A 59 17.31 1.98 36.75
C PRO A 59 18.08 1.42 37.93
N ALA A 60 18.44 2.28 38.89
CA ALA A 60 19.16 1.87 40.10
C ALA A 60 18.29 0.99 41.02
N HIS A 61 17.00 1.32 41.14
CA HIS A 61 16.02 0.59 41.96
C HIS A 61 14.69 0.43 41.20
N PRO A 62 14.61 -0.49 40.23
CA PRO A 62 13.37 -0.75 39.52
C PRO A 62 12.31 -1.36 40.45
N PRO A 63 11.02 -0.98 40.32
CA PRO A 63 9.93 -1.70 40.97
C PRO A 63 9.92 -3.19 40.57
N PRO A 64 9.53 -4.09 41.47
CA PRO A 64 9.44 -5.53 41.19
C PRO A 64 8.46 -5.81 40.04
N PHE A 65 8.66 -6.93 39.33
CA PHE A 65 7.83 -7.30 38.18
C PHE A 65 6.33 -7.38 38.53
N ILE A 66 6.01 -7.77 39.76
CA ILE A 66 4.63 -7.92 40.23
C ILE A 66 3.83 -6.62 40.12
N ASP A 67 4.47 -5.47 40.34
CA ASP A 67 3.82 -4.16 40.26
C ASP A 67 3.41 -3.82 38.83
N TYR A 68 4.09 -4.39 37.83
CA TYR A 68 3.77 -4.21 36.42
C TYR A 68 2.69 -5.16 35.89
N LEU A 69 2.14 -6.07 36.70
CA LEU A 69 1.09 -6.98 36.26
C LEU A 69 -0.14 -6.27 35.68
N PRO A 70 -0.71 -5.21 36.29
CA PRO A 70 -1.82 -4.47 35.70
C PRO A 70 -1.48 -3.89 34.33
N THR A 71 -0.27 -3.34 34.19
CA THR A 71 0.23 -2.75 32.93
C THR A 71 0.42 -3.82 31.86
N MET A 72 0.93 -5.00 32.24
CA MET A 72 1.07 -6.15 31.33
C MET A 72 -0.31 -6.62 30.86
N LEU A 73 -1.27 -6.79 31.77
CA LEU A 73 -2.62 -7.23 31.43
C LEU A 73 -3.32 -6.23 30.51
N LEU A 74 -3.19 -4.92 30.78
CA LEU A 74 -3.69 -3.87 29.90
C LEU A 74 -3.04 -3.94 28.52
N HIS A 75 -1.71 -4.07 28.44
CA HIS A 75 -0.99 -4.20 27.18
C HIS A 75 -1.46 -5.39 26.34
N VAL A 76 -1.55 -6.56 26.96
CA VAL A 76 -2.04 -7.79 26.31
C VAL A 76 -3.50 -7.60 25.87
N ALA A 77 -4.37 -7.12 26.75
CA ALA A 77 -5.79 -6.93 26.45
C ALA A 77 -5.99 -5.97 25.27
N THR A 78 -5.32 -4.81 25.27
CA THR A 78 -5.45 -3.81 24.20
C THR A 78 -5.02 -4.39 22.84
N ILE A 79 -3.90 -5.11 22.76
CA ILE A 79 -3.42 -5.69 21.49
C ILE A 79 -4.35 -6.81 21.02
N ILE A 80 -4.81 -7.69 21.91
CA ILE A 80 -5.73 -8.79 21.57
C ILE A 80 -7.07 -8.24 21.08
N THR A 81 -7.61 -7.22 21.75
CA THR A 81 -8.81 -6.51 21.31
C THR A 81 -8.60 -5.91 19.94
N LEU A 82 -7.45 -5.29 19.68
CA LEU A 82 -7.16 -4.70 18.38
C LEU A 82 -7.05 -5.77 17.28
N PHE A 83 -6.43 -6.93 17.56
CA PHE A 83 -6.41 -8.09 16.65
C PHE A 83 -7.83 -8.60 16.34
N TYR A 84 -8.73 -8.58 17.34
CA TYR A 84 -10.12 -8.95 17.13
C TYR A 84 -10.86 -7.95 16.25
N LEU A 85 -10.77 -6.64 16.56
CA LEU A 85 -11.45 -5.57 15.81
C LEU A 85 -10.99 -5.47 14.36
N THR A 86 -9.69 -5.67 14.12
CA THR A 86 -9.08 -5.67 12.78
C THR A 86 -9.25 -7.01 12.05
N ARG A 87 -9.94 -7.99 12.65
CA ARG A 87 -10.20 -9.32 12.10
C ARG A 87 -8.94 -10.12 11.78
N LEU A 88 -7.84 -9.90 12.51
CA LEU A 88 -6.59 -10.67 12.36
C LEU A 88 -6.73 -12.14 12.77
N TYR A 89 -7.76 -12.49 13.54
CA TYR A 89 -8.12 -13.88 13.83
C TYR A 89 -8.95 -14.54 12.72
N HIS A 90 -9.41 -13.78 11.72
CA HIS A 90 -10.17 -14.31 10.61
C HIS A 90 -9.21 -14.84 9.53
N GLN A 91 -8.96 -16.15 9.56
CA GLN A 91 -7.91 -16.79 8.76
C GLN A 91 -8.37 -17.05 7.32
N ARG A 92 -8.32 -16.03 6.45
CA ARG A 92 -8.66 -16.23 5.03
C ARG A 92 -7.57 -17.04 4.31
N ARG A 93 -7.99 -17.87 3.35
CA ARG A 93 -7.09 -18.65 2.48
C ARG A 93 -6.55 -17.76 1.37
N GLY A 94 -5.24 -17.82 1.10
CA GLY A 94 -4.60 -17.14 -0.04
C GLY A 94 -4.19 -15.67 0.19
N ILE A 95 -4.11 -15.18 1.43
CA ILE A 95 -3.56 -13.84 1.72
C ILE A 95 -2.03 -13.84 1.48
N SER A 96 -1.52 -12.74 0.94
CA SER A 96 -0.07 -12.47 0.83
C SER A 96 0.59 -12.44 2.23
N ARG A 97 1.73 -13.10 2.39
CA ARG A 97 2.51 -13.08 3.64
C ARG A 97 2.88 -11.65 4.05
N PHE A 98 3.19 -10.80 3.06
CA PHE A 98 3.55 -9.41 3.30
C PHE A 98 2.39 -8.58 3.85
N ASP A 99 1.16 -8.81 3.37
CA ASP A 99 -0.02 -8.11 3.90
C ASP A 99 -0.27 -8.53 5.35
N GLN A 100 -0.18 -9.83 5.65
CA GLN A 100 -0.33 -10.33 7.01
C GLN A 100 0.74 -9.75 7.95
N LEU A 101 1.99 -9.70 7.51
CA LEU A 101 3.09 -9.12 8.28
C LEU A 101 2.84 -7.63 8.59
N ARG A 102 2.48 -6.86 7.56
CA ARG A 102 2.14 -5.43 7.71
C ARG A 102 1.01 -5.24 8.72
N ASP A 103 -0.04 -6.04 8.62
CA ASP A 103 -1.22 -5.90 9.47
C ASP A 103 -0.88 -6.23 10.93
N VAL A 104 -0.07 -7.28 11.18
CA VAL A 104 0.42 -7.64 12.53
C VAL A 104 1.30 -6.53 13.10
N ILE A 105 2.29 -6.06 12.36
CA ILE A 105 3.20 -4.99 12.81
C ILE A 105 2.43 -3.72 13.14
N SER A 106 1.50 -3.33 12.25
CA SER A 106 0.68 -2.14 12.44
C SER A 106 -0.19 -2.27 13.69
N ALA A 107 -0.85 -3.42 13.86
CA ALA A 107 -1.73 -3.68 14.99
C ALA A 107 -0.97 -3.72 16.33
N VAL A 108 0.20 -4.37 16.38
CA VAL A 108 1.06 -4.40 17.58
C VAL A 108 1.55 -3.01 17.93
N THR A 109 1.99 -2.23 16.94
CA THR A 109 2.51 -0.87 17.16
C THR A 109 1.41 0.07 17.66
N ILE A 110 0.25 0.08 16.99
CA ILE A 110 -0.90 0.89 17.43
C ILE A 110 -1.37 0.44 18.82
N GLY A 111 -1.49 -0.87 19.04
CA GLY A 111 -1.91 -1.42 20.33
C GLY A 111 -0.94 -1.10 21.47
N ALA A 112 0.37 -1.14 21.23
CA ALA A 112 1.38 -0.77 22.23
C ALA A 112 1.29 0.72 22.61
N VAL A 113 1.15 1.61 21.62
CA VAL A 113 0.98 3.06 21.86
C VAL A 113 -0.33 3.33 22.61
N LEU A 114 -1.43 2.70 22.19
CA LEU A 114 -2.72 2.83 22.87
C LEU A 114 -2.66 2.31 24.31
N ALA A 115 -2.05 1.15 24.54
CA ALA A 115 -1.88 0.61 25.89
C ALA A 115 -1.08 1.54 26.80
N SER A 116 0.00 2.14 26.28
CA SER A 116 0.79 3.12 27.03
C SER A 116 -0.01 4.39 27.34
N GLY A 117 -0.81 4.89 26.39
CA GLY A 117 -1.69 6.04 26.63
C GLY A 117 -2.82 5.74 27.62
N MET A 118 -3.39 4.53 27.56
CA MET A 118 -4.39 4.06 28.51
C MET A 118 -3.81 3.89 29.92
N GLN A 119 -2.58 3.38 30.04
CA GLN A 119 -1.91 3.29 31.34
C GLN A 119 -1.74 4.68 31.98
N GLU A 120 -1.26 5.67 31.22
CA GLU A 120 -1.15 7.06 31.71
C GLU A 120 -2.51 7.66 32.10
N LEU A 121 -3.58 7.35 31.36
CA LEU A 121 -4.92 7.89 31.61
C LEU A 121 -5.62 7.23 32.81
N PHE A 122 -5.49 5.91 32.96
CA PHE A 122 -6.29 5.13 33.92
C PHE A 122 -5.54 4.75 35.19
N PHE A 123 -4.21 4.62 35.16
CA PHE A 123 -3.43 4.16 36.31
C PHE A 123 -2.73 5.28 37.06
N LYS A 124 -2.49 6.42 36.40
CA LYS A 124 -1.85 7.57 37.06
C LYS A 124 -2.67 8.07 38.25
N ASN A 125 -2.02 8.35 39.37
CA ASN A 125 -2.63 8.73 40.65
C ASN A 125 -3.54 7.64 41.26
N THR A 126 -3.36 6.38 40.89
CA THR A 126 -4.08 5.24 41.49
C THR A 126 -3.13 4.29 42.22
N SER A 127 -3.64 3.24 42.87
CA SER A 127 -2.82 2.18 43.45
C SER A 127 -2.02 1.37 42.43
N PHE A 128 -2.32 1.53 41.13
CA PHE A 128 -1.62 0.88 40.03
C PHE A 128 -0.61 1.82 39.35
N ASP A 129 -0.37 2.99 39.92
CA ASP A 129 0.61 3.94 39.40
C ASP A 129 2.02 3.38 39.56
N VAL A 130 2.64 3.05 38.43
CA VAL A 130 4.00 2.51 38.37
C VAL A 130 4.72 3.24 37.27
N ASP A 131 5.90 3.75 37.60
CA ASP A 131 6.78 4.38 36.61
C ASP A 131 7.04 3.40 35.46
N TYR A 132 6.59 3.79 34.27
CA TYR A 132 6.76 3.04 33.02
C TYR A 132 7.76 3.78 32.12
N PRO A 133 9.07 3.50 32.23
CA PRO A 133 10.09 4.27 31.53
C PRO A 133 10.03 4.04 30.02
N ARG A 134 10.45 5.05 29.25
CA ARG A 134 10.55 4.98 27.78
C ARG A 134 11.37 3.79 27.28
N GLY A 135 12.42 3.41 28.02
CA GLY A 135 13.23 2.24 27.70
C GLY A 135 12.46 0.93 27.85
N MET A 136 11.63 0.79 28.90
CA MET A 136 10.76 -0.38 29.07
C MET A 136 9.73 -0.46 27.94
N PHE A 137 9.07 0.66 27.62
CA PHE A 137 8.17 0.73 26.46
C PHE A 137 8.86 0.27 25.17
N PHE A 138 10.05 0.78 24.88
CA PHE A 138 10.80 0.43 23.67
C PHE A 138 11.11 -1.07 23.61
N TYR A 139 11.65 -1.65 24.69
CA TYR A 139 11.98 -3.07 24.71
C TYR A 139 10.73 -3.95 24.59
N VAL A 140 9.68 -3.66 25.36
CA VAL A 140 8.40 -4.39 25.27
C VAL A 140 7.84 -4.31 23.86
N TRP A 141 7.84 -3.13 23.23
CA TRP A 141 7.38 -2.96 21.85
C TRP A 141 8.19 -3.78 20.85
N VAL A 142 9.54 -3.75 20.93
CA VAL A 142 10.42 -4.51 20.03
C VAL A 142 10.24 -6.02 20.22
N PHE A 143 10.16 -6.50 21.46
CA PHE A 143 9.94 -7.93 21.72
C PHE A 143 8.52 -8.36 21.31
N SER A 144 7.49 -7.55 21.58
CA SER A 144 6.12 -7.84 21.16
C SER A 144 6.06 -7.93 19.64
N MET A 145 6.65 -6.98 18.92
CA MET A 145 6.72 -7.02 17.45
C MET A 145 7.46 -8.26 16.95
N THR A 146 8.66 -8.54 17.48
CA THR A 146 9.50 -9.64 17.01
C THR A 146 8.86 -10.99 17.28
N LEU A 147 8.43 -11.24 18.52
CA LEU A 147 7.80 -12.51 18.90
C LEU A 147 6.47 -12.72 18.17
N MET A 148 5.64 -11.68 18.01
CA MET A 148 4.41 -11.78 17.22
C MET A 148 4.70 -12.13 15.77
N VAL A 149 5.64 -11.47 15.12
CA VAL A 149 6.00 -11.75 13.72
C VAL A 149 6.49 -13.19 13.58
N VAL A 150 7.45 -13.60 14.41
CA VAL A 150 8.00 -14.97 14.38
C VAL A 150 6.91 -16.02 14.62
N TRP A 151 6.07 -15.81 15.62
CA TRP A 151 4.95 -16.70 15.94
C TRP A 151 3.95 -16.79 14.79
N ARG A 152 3.54 -15.65 14.21
CA ARG A 152 2.54 -15.59 13.13
C ARG A 152 3.05 -16.24 11.85
N GLU A 153 4.32 -16.05 11.51
CA GLU A 153 4.97 -16.74 10.39
C GLU A 153 5.08 -18.23 10.64
N TRP A 154 5.52 -18.65 11.83
CA TRP A 154 5.61 -20.06 12.18
C TRP A 154 4.25 -20.75 12.14
N HIS A 155 3.22 -20.13 12.71
CA HIS A 155 1.85 -20.61 12.69
C HIS A 155 1.30 -20.69 11.26
N GLN A 156 1.62 -19.72 10.39
CA GLN A 156 1.24 -19.78 8.98
C GLN A 156 1.94 -20.93 8.25
N VAL A 157 3.24 -21.10 8.41
CA VAL A 157 4.00 -22.21 7.81
C VAL A 157 3.47 -23.56 8.30
N LEU A 158 3.17 -23.69 9.59
CA LEU A 158 2.57 -24.90 10.15
C LEU A 158 1.23 -25.20 9.48
N ARG A 159 0.33 -24.22 9.35
CA ARG A 159 -0.97 -24.40 8.66
C ARG A 159 -0.78 -24.80 7.19
N LEU A 160 0.12 -24.15 6.46
CA LEU A 160 0.38 -24.49 5.05
C LEU A 160 0.88 -25.94 4.93
N ARG A 161 1.75 -26.39 5.84
CA ARG A 161 2.23 -27.79 5.89
C ARG A 161 1.12 -28.77 6.25
N LEU A 162 0.24 -28.43 7.19
CA LEU A 162 -0.90 -29.27 7.58
C LEU A 162 -1.91 -29.41 6.42
N ARG A 163 -2.22 -28.31 5.73
CA ARG A 163 -3.09 -28.30 4.53
C ARG A 163 -2.50 -29.10 3.38
N ALA A 164 -1.20 -28.98 3.14
CA ALA A 164 -0.53 -29.80 2.14
C ALA A 164 -0.59 -31.31 2.44
N ARG A 165 -0.80 -31.70 3.71
CA ARG A 165 -1.02 -33.09 4.15
C ARG A 165 -2.51 -33.48 4.20
N GLY A 166 -3.41 -32.60 3.78
CA GLY A 166 -4.86 -32.85 3.75
C GLY A 166 -5.62 -32.50 5.03
N ILE A 167 -4.96 -31.91 6.04
CA ILE A 167 -5.57 -31.50 7.31
C ILE A 167 -6.05 -30.05 7.20
N ASP A 168 -7.24 -29.70 7.72
CA ASP A 168 -7.89 -28.38 7.51
C ASP A 168 -8.24 -28.14 6.04
N ASN A 169 -8.63 -29.21 5.31
CA ASN A 169 -9.13 -29.10 3.95
C ASN A 169 -10.62 -28.78 3.92
N VAL A 170 -11.00 -27.91 2.98
CA VAL A 170 -12.37 -27.47 2.75
C VAL A 170 -12.87 -28.05 1.43
N ASN A 171 -14.03 -28.69 1.46
CA ASN A 171 -14.69 -29.21 0.28
C ASN A 171 -15.18 -28.05 -0.60
N LEU A 172 -14.64 -27.99 -1.81
CA LEU A 172 -14.85 -26.95 -2.80
C LEU A 172 -15.69 -27.49 -3.98
N LEU A 173 -16.82 -26.83 -4.25
CA LEU A 173 -17.63 -27.02 -5.45
C LEU A 173 -17.35 -25.87 -6.43
N LEU A 174 -17.03 -26.19 -7.68
CA LEU A 174 -16.79 -25.19 -8.73
C LEU A 174 -18.00 -25.12 -9.67
N VAL A 175 -18.56 -23.93 -9.86
CA VAL A 175 -19.67 -23.68 -10.79
C VAL A 175 -19.11 -22.93 -11.99
N GLY A 176 -19.06 -23.56 -13.16
CA GLY A 176 -18.51 -22.92 -14.36
C GLY A 176 -18.17 -23.91 -15.48
N ASN A 177 -18.24 -23.43 -16.72
CA ASN A 177 -18.04 -24.23 -17.93
C ASN A 177 -16.86 -23.77 -18.81
N GLY A 178 -16.26 -22.60 -18.54
CA GLY A 178 -15.23 -21.98 -19.38
C GLY A 178 -13.77 -22.22 -18.97
N ASP A 179 -12.85 -21.53 -19.63
CA ASP A 179 -11.40 -21.67 -19.41
C ASP A 179 -10.95 -21.21 -18.02
N ILE A 180 -11.64 -20.24 -17.43
CA ILE A 180 -11.40 -19.79 -16.05
C ILE A 180 -11.64 -20.91 -15.05
N ALA A 181 -12.69 -21.71 -15.24
CA ALA A 181 -12.95 -22.88 -14.40
C ALA A 181 -11.78 -23.87 -14.50
N ARG A 182 -11.27 -24.12 -15.73
CA ARG A 182 -10.07 -24.96 -15.95
C ARG A 182 -8.83 -24.40 -15.26
N ASP A 183 -8.60 -23.10 -15.30
CA ASP A 183 -7.45 -22.47 -14.66
C ASP A 183 -7.53 -22.51 -13.13
N ILE A 184 -8.74 -22.37 -12.56
CA ILE A 184 -8.97 -22.54 -11.13
C ILE A 184 -8.65 -23.98 -10.73
N ILE A 185 -9.10 -24.98 -11.50
CA ILE A 185 -8.77 -26.40 -11.25
C ILE A 185 -7.25 -26.62 -11.25
N LYS A 186 -6.53 -26.11 -12.27
CA LYS A 186 -5.07 -26.22 -12.35
C LYS A 186 -4.37 -25.55 -11.15
N LYS A 187 -4.82 -24.36 -10.73
CA LYS A 187 -4.25 -23.63 -9.58
C LYS A 187 -4.48 -24.35 -8.26
N VAL A 188 -5.68 -24.89 -8.05
CA VAL A 188 -6.01 -25.67 -6.85
C VAL A 188 -5.18 -26.95 -6.79
N ARG A 189 -5.05 -27.68 -7.90
CA ARG A 189 -4.23 -28.92 -7.95
C ARG A 189 -2.73 -28.65 -7.80
N SER A 190 -2.21 -27.57 -8.37
CA SER A 190 -0.78 -27.22 -8.27
C SER A 190 -0.39 -26.66 -6.90
N ARG A 191 -1.35 -26.24 -6.07
CA ARG A 191 -1.09 -25.67 -4.73
C ARG A 191 -1.94 -26.33 -3.64
N PRO A 192 -1.57 -27.54 -3.18
CA PRO A 192 -2.25 -28.23 -2.07
C PRO A 192 -2.33 -27.39 -0.78
N GLU A 193 -1.38 -26.47 -0.59
CA GLU A 193 -1.33 -25.53 0.54
C GLU A 193 -2.54 -24.58 0.64
N LEU A 194 -3.33 -24.42 -0.43
CA LEU A 194 -4.60 -23.70 -0.39
C LEU A 194 -5.65 -24.44 0.47
N GLY A 195 -5.45 -25.75 0.69
CA GLY A 195 -6.31 -26.64 1.47
C GLY A 195 -7.69 -26.86 0.85
N TYR A 196 -7.80 -26.80 -0.47
CA TYR A 196 -9.07 -27.07 -1.16
C TYR A 196 -9.12 -28.52 -1.61
N ASN A 197 -10.18 -29.21 -1.20
CA ASN A 197 -10.54 -30.52 -1.74
C ASN A 197 -11.65 -30.33 -2.77
N MET A 198 -11.33 -30.47 -4.06
CA MET A 198 -12.31 -30.22 -5.12
C MET A 198 -13.22 -31.44 -5.30
N VAL A 199 -14.46 -31.34 -4.82
CA VAL A 199 -15.41 -32.46 -4.79
C VAL A 199 -16.18 -32.62 -6.11
N GLY A 200 -16.31 -31.55 -6.90
CA GLY A 200 -16.98 -31.63 -8.20
C GLY A 200 -17.08 -30.30 -8.93
N VAL A 201 -17.47 -30.38 -10.20
CA VAL A 201 -17.79 -29.23 -11.06
C VAL A 201 -19.27 -29.28 -11.44
N VAL A 202 -19.95 -28.14 -11.41
CA VAL A 202 -21.33 -27.95 -11.88
C VAL A 202 -21.32 -27.12 -13.16
N LYS A 203 -22.01 -27.60 -14.19
CA LYS A 203 -22.16 -26.92 -15.49
C LYS A 203 -23.64 -26.75 -15.83
N GLY A 204 -23.99 -25.65 -16.49
CA GLY A 204 -25.39 -25.36 -16.86
C GLY A 204 -26.03 -26.40 -17.80
N ASN A 205 -25.29 -26.85 -18.83
CA ASN A 205 -25.87 -27.61 -19.95
C ASN A 205 -25.31 -29.03 -20.15
N GLU A 206 -24.39 -29.52 -19.31
CA GLU A 206 -23.78 -30.86 -19.47
C GLU A 206 -24.30 -31.86 -18.43
N LYS A 207 -24.62 -33.08 -18.88
CA LYS A 207 -25.12 -34.17 -18.04
C LYS A 207 -24.01 -34.77 -17.15
N ARG A 208 -24.43 -35.31 -15.99
CA ARG A 208 -23.60 -36.07 -15.05
C ARG A 208 -22.81 -37.17 -15.76
N GLY A 209 -21.53 -37.34 -15.40
CA GLY A 209 -20.69 -38.48 -15.84
C GLY A 209 -19.48 -38.12 -16.71
N SER A 210 -19.38 -36.89 -17.20
CA SER A 210 -18.13 -36.37 -17.80
C SER A 210 -17.16 -35.89 -16.71
N THR A 211 -15.87 -35.80 -17.04
CA THR A 211 -14.85 -35.23 -16.15
C THR A 211 -14.23 -34.00 -16.78
N MET A 212 -13.89 -33.01 -15.96
CA MET A 212 -13.09 -31.85 -16.33
C MET A 212 -11.75 -31.93 -15.62
N LEU A 213 -10.65 -32.16 -16.36
CA LEU A 213 -9.31 -32.31 -15.78
C LEU A 213 -9.25 -33.35 -14.63
N ASN A 214 -9.93 -34.49 -14.80
CA ASN A 214 -10.09 -35.58 -13.82
C ASN A 214 -10.91 -35.22 -12.56
N ILE A 215 -11.69 -34.14 -12.59
CA ILE A 215 -12.69 -33.82 -11.56
C ILE A 215 -14.08 -34.18 -12.10
N PRO A 216 -14.93 -34.89 -11.34
CA PRO A 216 -16.25 -35.29 -11.82
C PRO A 216 -17.17 -34.08 -12.02
N ILE A 217 -17.92 -34.07 -13.11
CA ILE A 217 -19.03 -33.15 -13.31
C ILE A 217 -20.26 -33.76 -12.60
N VAL A 218 -20.64 -33.14 -11.49
CA VAL A 218 -21.57 -33.71 -10.49
C VAL A 218 -23.03 -33.34 -10.74
N GLY A 219 -23.30 -32.35 -11.59
CA GLY A 219 -24.68 -31.97 -11.93
C GLY A 219 -24.82 -30.62 -12.62
N VAL A 220 -26.07 -30.16 -12.65
CA VAL A 220 -26.49 -28.87 -13.21
C VAL A 220 -26.77 -27.85 -12.10
N PHE A 221 -26.99 -26.57 -12.46
CA PHE A 221 -27.18 -25.49 -11.48
C PHE A 221 -28.32 -25.74 -10.47
N GLN A 222 -29.39 -26.41 -10.91
CA GLN A 222 -30.51 -26.76 -10.03
C GLN A 222 -30.16 -27.82 -8.97
N ASP A 223 -29.12 -28.62 -9.22
CA ASP A 223 -28.66 -29.66 -8.29
C ASP A 223 -27.81 -29.07 -7.15
N ILE A 224 -27.36 -27.81 -7.25
CA ILE A 224 -26.44 -27.18 -6.28
C ILE A 224 -26.90 -27.37 -4.83
N PRO A 225 -28.17 -27.10 -4.45
CA PRO A 225 -28.60 -27.27 -3.06
C PRO A 225 -28.42 -28.70 -2.55
N HIS A 226 -28.82 -29.70 -3.35
CA HIS A 226 -28.68 -31.11 -2.99
C HIS A 226 -27.22 -31.56 -2.95
N LEU A 227 -26.38 -31.05 -3.87
CA LEU A 227 -24.96 -31.35 -3.92
C LEU A 227 -24.20 -30.76 -2.74
N ILE A 228 -24.59 -29.58 -2.27
CA ILE A 228 -24.00 -28.96 -1.07
C ILE A 228 -24.17 -29.89 0.13
N ASP A 229 -25.37 -30.43 0.35
CA ASP A 229 -25.65 -31.32 1.48
C ASP A 229 -25.03 -32.71 1.29
N ALA A 230 -25.10 -33.28 0.09
CA ALA A 230 -24.63 -34.64 -0.20
C ALA A 230 -23.11 -34.76 -0.18
N LEU A 231 -22.40 -33.81 -0.78
CA LEU A 231 -20.93 -33.77 -0.81
C LEU A 231 -20.34 -32.99 0.35
N ALA A 232 -21.22 -32.45 1.20
CA ALA A 232 -20.89 -31.60 2.32
C ALA A 232 -19.91 -30.51 1.89
N VAL A 233 -20.38 -29.66 0.98
CA VAL A 233 -19.62 -28.55 0.44
C VAL A 233 -19.58 -27.45 1.49
N GLU A 234 -18.40 -26.85 1.67
CA GLU A 234 -18.23 -25.71 2.58
C GLU A 234 -17.95 -24.41 1.82
N GLN A 235 -17.43 -24.54 0.59
CA GLN A 235 -17.09 -23.41 -0.27
C GLN A 235 -17.58 -23.65 -1.69
N VAL A 236 -18.23 -22.65 -2.28
CA VAL A 236 -18.60 -22.64 -3.71
C VAL A 236 -17.84 -21.53 -4.41
N ILE A 237 -17.15 -21.85 -5.52
CA ILE A 237 -16.57 -20.84 -6.41
C ILE A 237 -17.41 -20.77 -7.69
N ILE A 238 -17.98 -19.60 -7.98
CA ILE A 238 -18.72 -19.32 -9.22
C ILE A 238 -17.75 -18.67 -10.21
N ALA A 239 -17.42 -19.41 -11.27
CA ALA A 239 -16.47 -19.04 -12.32
C ALA A 239 -17.19 -18.82 -13.66
N LEU A 240 -18.16 -17.89 -13.65
CA LEU A 240 -19.00 -17.53 -14.79
C LEU A 240 -18.96 -16.01 -15.00
N PRO A 241 -17.84 -15.42 -15.47
CA PRO A 241 -17.75 -13.97 -15.65
C PRO A 241 -18.76 -13.43 -16.67
N GLU A 242 -19.08 -14.20 -17.70
CA GLU A 242 -20.01 -13.80 -18.77
C GLU A 242 -21.50 -14.00 -18.38
N SER A 243 -21.78 -14.46 -17.16
CA SER A 243 -23.18 -14.67 -16.72
C SER A 243 -23.91 -13.35 -16.51
N ASN A 244 -25.19 -13.31 -16.90
CA ASN A 244 -26.02 -12.14 -16.63
C ASN A 244 -26.24 -11.98 -15.11
N ARG A 245 -26.43 -10.74 -14.66
CA ARG A 245 -26.62 -10.40 -13.24
C ARG A 245 -27.74 -11.20 -12.57
N GLY A 246 -28.82 -11.48 -13.30
CA GLY A 246 -29.93 -12.32 -12.84
C GLY A 246 -29.51 -13.76 -12.56
N GLU A 247 -28.82 -14.40 -13.50
CA GLU A 247 -28.32 -15.77 -13.35
C GLU A 247 -27.33 -15.90 -12.18
N LEU A 248 -26.45 -14.91 -11.99
CA LEU A 248 -25.54 -14.87 -10.85
C LEU A 248 -26.30 -14.76 -9.51
N VAL A 249 -27.34 -13.92 -9.44
CA VAL A 249 -28.19 -13.79 -8.25
C VAL A 249 -28.94 -15.08 -7.96
N ASP A 250 -29.46 -15.75 -8.99
CA ASP A 250 -30.13 -17.04 -8.86
C ASP A 250 -29.16 -18.11 -8.32
N LEU A 251 -27.93 -18.18 -8.84
CA LEU A 251 -26.89 -19.08 -8.36
C LEU A 251 -26.49 -18.80 -6.91
N ILE A 252 -26.34 -17.53 -6.53
CA ILE A 252 -26.06 -17.13 -5.14
C ILE A 252 -27.23 -17.56 -4.24
N THR A 253 -28.46 -17.38 -4.68
CA THR A 253 -29.67 -17.75 -3.93
C THR A 253 -29.77 -19.27 -3.73
N LEU A 254 -29.43 -20.07 -4.76
CA LEU A 254 -29.36 -21.53 -4.65
C LEU A 254 -28.30 -21.97 -3.64
N CYS A 255 -27.16 -21.28 -3.59
CA CYS A 255 -26.09 -21.58 -2.63
C CYS A 255 -26.43 -21.15 -1.19
N GLN A 256 -27.13 -20.02 -0.99
CA GLN A 256 -27.48 -19.51 0.34
C GLN A 256 -28.31 -20.49 1.17
N ARG A 257 -29.14 -21.31 0.52
CA ARG A 257 -29.95 -22.35 1.19
C ARG A 257 -29.08 -23.37 1.95
N GLY A 258 -27.81 -23.54 1.57
CA GLY A 258 -26.88 -24.52 2.15
C GLY A 258 -25.84 -23.97 3.14
N GLN A 259 -25.91 -22.71 3.58
CA GLN A 259 -24.94 -22.09 4.50
C GLN A 259 -23.45 -22.22 4.08
N VAL A 260 -23.14 -22.05 2.79
CA VAL A 260 -21.78 -22.18 2.24
C VAL A 260 -21.09 -20.83 1.99
N ASP A 261 -19.75 -20.80 2.03
CA ASP A 261 -18.94 -19.62 1.67
C ASP A 261 -18.84 -19.48 0.15
N ILE A 262 -19.54 -18.49 -0.41
CA ILE A 262 -19.62 -18.25 -1.85
C ILE A 262 -18.54 -17.27 -2.27
N LYS A 263 -17.72 -17.66 -3.25
CA LYS A 263 -16.76 -16.79 -3.93
C LYS A 263 -17.13 -16.67 -5.39
N VAL A 264 -17.23 -15.46 -5.89
CA VAL A 264 -17.51 -15.20 -7.31
C VAL A 264 -16.21 -14.76 -7.97
N PHE A 265 -15.85 -15.39 -9.07
CA PHE A 265 -14.79 -14.90 -9.94
C PHE A 265 -15.32 -13.64 -10.65
N PRO A 266 -14.71 -12.46 -10.42
CA PRO A 266 -15.22 -11.23 -10.99
C PRO A 266 -15.09 -11.27 -12.52
N ASP A 267 -16.09 -10.72 -13.21
CA ASP A 267 -15.89 -10.35 -14.60
C ASP A 267 -14.97 -9.13 -14.64
N ILE A 268 -13.74 -9.37 -15.06
CA ILE A 268 -12.73 -8.33 -15.19
C ILE A 268 -13.21 -7.33 -16.26
N PHE A 269 -13.94 -7.76 -17.29
CA PHE A 269 -14.46 -6.88 -18.34
C PHE A 269 -15.62 -6.02 -17.83
N ALA A 270 -16.62 -6.55 -17.11
CA ALA A 270 -17.65 -5.73 -16.48
C ALA A 270 -17.10 -4.78 -15.40
N TYR A 271 -16.05 -5.18 -14.67
CA TYR A 271 -15.36 -4.28 -13.74
C TYR A 271 -14.62 -3.15 -14.48
N MET A 272 -13.99 -3.45 -15.63
CA MET A 272 -13.37 -2.46 -16.51
C MET A 272 -14.40 -1.59 -17.25
N ALA A 273 -15.58 -2.12 -17.55
CA ALA A 273 -16.68 -1.46 -18.26
C ALA A 273 -17.66 -0.73 -17.32
N GLY A 274 -17.56 -0.90 -16.01
CA GLY A 274 -18.40 -0.19 -15.03
C GLY A 274 -18.17 1.33 -15.00
N ASP A 275 -17.00 1.79 -15.47
CA ASP A 275 -16.56 3.19 -15.48
C ASP A 275 -16.36 3.72 -16.92
N LEU A 276 -17.26 3.37 -17.85
CA LEU A 276 -17.24 3.85 -19.24
C LEU A 276 -17.57 5.35 -19.32
N ASN A 277 -16.57 6.19 -19.52
CA ASN A 277 -16.78 7.45 -20.24
C ASN A 277 -16.45 7.19 -21.71
N VAL A 278 -17.49 7.16 -22.56
CA VAL A 278 -17.34 7.04 -24.00
C VAL A 278 -16.91 8.41 -24.51
N ASP A 279 -15.64 8.55 -24.90
CA ASP A 279 -15.18 9.72 -25.65
C ASP A 279 -15.30 9.39 -27.15
N ASP A 280 -15.95 10.29 -27.89
CA ASP A 280 -16.20 10.13 -29.32
C ASP A 280 -15.09 10.80 -30.12
N LEU A 281 -14.25 9.98 -30.76
CA LEU A 281 -13.33 10.41 -31.81
C LEU A 281 -13.85 9.84 -33.13
N GLY A 282 -14.69 10.62 -33.81
CA GLY A 282 -15.10 10.37 -35.19
C GLY A 282 -15.91 9.09 -35.41
N GLY A 283 -16.75 8.68 -34.45
CA GLY A 283 -17.63 7.52 -34.59
C GLY A 283 -16.98 6.17 -34.26
N THR A 284 -15.74 6.18 -33.74
CA THR A 284 -15.07 4.99 -33.22
C THR A 284 -14.95 5.05 -31.69
N PRO A 285 -15.66 4.18 -30.94
CA PRO A 285 -15.54 4.16 -29.48
C PRO A 285 -14.16 3.64 -29.09
N LEU A 286 -13.37 4.46 -28.38
CA LEU A 286 -12.08 4.06 -27.84
C LEU A 286 -12.17 3.86 -26.32
N LEU A 287 -11.70 2.70 -25.86
CA LEU A 287 -11.72 2.30 -24.46
C LEU A 287 -10.46 2.80 -23.74
N THR A 288 -10.62 3.69 -22.77
CA THR A 288 -9.51 4.14 -21.91
C THR A 288 -9.67 3.55 -20.52
N VAL A 289 -8.83 2.57 -20.16
CA VAL A 289 -8.83 1.91 -18.84
C VAL A 289 -8.17 2.82 -17.81
N ARG A 290 -8.83 3.12 -16.69
CA ARG A 290 -8.17 3.84 -15.59
C ARG A 290 -8.75 3.47 -14.21
N ASP A 291 -7.88 3.00 -13.32
CA ASP A 291 -8.17 2.73 -11.90
C ASP A 291 -8.51 4.01 -11.12
N ILE A 292 -9.72 4.11 -10.57
CA ILE A 292 -10.18 5.30 -9.83
C ILE A 292 -10.25 5.05 -8.31
N ALA A 293 -10.64 3.87 -7.85
CA ALA A 293 -10.93 3.64 -6.42
C ALA A 293 -9.68 3.63 -5.50
N LEU A 294 -8.59 2.96 -5.88
CA LEU A 294 -7.36 2.94 -5.08
C LEU A 294 -6.50 4.19 -5.27
N ARG A 295 -6.68 4.91 -6.38
CA ARG A 295 -5.89 6.11 -6.70
C ARG A 295 -6.29 7.29 -5.82
N GLY A 296 -7.58 7.45 -5.50
CA GLY A 296 -8.09 8.56 -4.67
C GLY A 296 -7.42 8.63 -3.29
N TRP A 297 -7.46 7.55 -2.51
CA TRP A 297 -6.82 7.50 -1.18
C TRP A 297 -5.31 7.70 -1.25
N ARG A 298 -4.65 7.10 -2.26
CA ARG A 298 -3.22 7.26 -2.46
C ARG A 298 -2.85 8.72 -2.80
N LEU A 299 -3.65 9.41 -3.60
CA LEU A 299 -3.47 10.85 -3.89
C LEU A 299 -3.67 11.72 -2.63
N SER A 300 -4.61 11.37 -1.76
CA SER A 300 -4.77 12.04 -0.45
C SER A 300 -3.56 11.83 0.45
N LEU A 301 -3.00 10.62 0.50
CA LEU A 301 -1.76 10.34 1.22
C LEU A 301 -0.56 11.09 0.63
N LYS A 302 -0.45 11.16 -0.71
CA LYS A 302 0.57 11.97 -1.40
C LYS A 302 0.46 13.43 -0.99
N ARG A 303 -0.77 13.96 -0.95
CA ARG A 303 -1.03 15.33 -0.52
C ARG A 303 -0.64 15.55 0.95
N GLY A 304 -0.89 14.58 1.83
CA GLY A 304 -0.45 14.61 3.21
C GLY A 304 1.08 14.67 3.33
N LEU A 305 1.80 13.84 2.56
CA LEU A 305 3.27 13.86 2.51
C LEU A 305 3.79 15.21 2.00
N ASP A 306 3.20 15.73 0.93
CA ASP A 306 3.55 17.04 0.35
C ASP A 306 3.37 18.17 1.36
N LEU A 307 2.23 18.18 2.07
CA LEU A 307 1.92 19.21 3.06
C LEU A 307 2.88 19.12 4.25
N PHE A 308 3.10 17.92 4.77
CA PHE A 308 4.02 17.69 5.88
C PHE A 308 5.44 18.14 5.53
N GLY A 309 5.99 17.69 4.40
CA GLY A 309 7.35 18.06 3.99
C GLY A 309 7.49 19.54 3.65
N ALA A 310 6.46 20.17 3.06
CA ALA A 310 6.46 21.61 2.81
C ALA A 310 6.46 22.43 4.11
N VAL A 311 5.62 22.08 5.08
CA VAL A 311 5.55 22.77 6.38
C VAL A 311 6.85 22.60 7.17
N VAL A 312 7.36 21.37 7.26
CA VAL A 312 8.64 21.07 7.93
C VAL A 312 9.76 21.86 7.25
N GLY A 313 9.86 21.79 5.92
CA GLY A 313 10.87 22.53 5.15
C GLY A 313 10.78 24.04 5.37
N LEU A 314 9.58 24.63 5.32
CA LEU A 314 9.40 26.06 5.55
C LEU A 314 9.79 26.46 6.97
N ILE A 315 9.42 25.72 8.00
CA ILE A 315 9.79 26.03 9.38
C ILE A 315 11.31 26.02 9.55
N PHE A 316 11.97 24.93 9.17
CA PHE A 316 13.41 24.77 9.39
C PHE A 316 14.27 25.64 8.48
N LEU A 317 13.85 25.89 7.24
CA LEU A 317 14.61 26.70 6.28
C LEU A 317 14.25 28.19 6.34
N SER A 318 13.14 28.58 6.99
CA SER A 318 12.71 29.98 7.06
C SER A 318 13.78 30.97 7.56
N PRO A 319 14.62 30.66 8.57
CA PRO A 319 15.65 31.61 9.02
C PRO A 319 16.68 31.88 7.93
N LEU A 320 17.09 30.84 7.19
CA LEU A 320 18.03 30.95 6.08
C LEU A 320 17.38 31.61 4.85
N MET A 321 16.10 31.33 4.59
CA MET A 321 15.33 31.98 3.54
C MET A 321 15.18 33.49 3.80
N LEU A 322 14.96 33.89 5.06
CA LEU A 322 14.90 35.29 5.46
C LEU A 322 16.27 35.99 5.30
N LEU A 323 17.36 35.33 5.71
CA LEU A 323 18.70 35.84 5.48
C LEU A 323 18.98 36.03 3.98
N THR A 324 18.60 35.06 3.16
CA THR A 324 18.74 35.13 1.69
C THR A 324 17.92 36.30 1.13
N ALA A 325 16.68 36.47 1.59
CA ALA A 325 15.83 37.59 1.19
C ALA A 325 16.46 38.95 1.49
N LEU A 326 17.08 39.10 2.67
CA LEU A 326 17.79 40.31 3.06
C LEU A 326 19.01 40.56 2.15
N LEU A 327 19.82 39.53 1.89
CA LEU A 327 20.99 39.64 1.00
C LEU A 327 20.60 40.07 -0.43
N ILE A 328 19.50 39.52 -0.97
CA ILE A 328 18.99 39.91 -2.29
C ILE A 328 18.55 41.39 -2.30
N LYS A 329 17.90 41.85 -1.22
CA LYS A 329 17.45 43.24 -1.08
C LYS A 329 18.59 44.24 -0.92
N LEU A 330 19.68 43.84 -0.26
CA LEU A 330 20.87 44.66 -0.09
C LEU A 330 21.70 44.76 -1.37
N GLU A 331 21.69 43.73 -2.21
CA GLU A 331 22.49 43.70 -3.44
C GLU A 331 21.81 44.37 -4.64
N SER A 332 20.48 44.24 -4.79
CA SER A 332 19.74 44.76 -5.94
C SER A 332 18.37 45.30 -5.54
N GLU A 333 17.99 46.46 -6.09
CA GLU A 333 16.63 47.01 -5.94
C GLU A 333 15.56 46.09 -6.54
N GLY A 334 14.31 46.19 -6.07
CA GLY A 334 13.16 45.39 -6.53
C GLY A 334 12.76 44.22 -5.62
N PRO A 335 11.86 43.31 -6.08
CA PRO A 335 11.27 42.24 -5.25
C PRO A 335 12.24 41.09 -4.96
N VAL A 336 12.09 40.44 -3.80
CA VAL A 336 12.90 39.27 -3.40
C VAL A 336 12.55 38.04 -4.23
N PHE A 337 11.27 37.82 -4.47
CA PHE A 337 10.78 36.68 -5.22
C PHE A 337 10.59 37.02 -6.69
N TYR A 338 10.91 36.06 -7.54
CA TYR A 338 10.61 36.04 -8.96
C TYR A 338 9.63 34.90 -9.23
N ALA A 339 8.54 35.20 -9.93
CA ALA A 339 7.52 34.22 -10.29
C ALA A 339 7.54 34.00 -11.80
N GLN A 340 7.70 32.75 -12.23
CA GLN A 340 7.71 32.38 -13.65
C GLN A 340 6.58 31.41 -13.95
N GLU A 341 5.84 31.67 -15.03
CA GLU A 341 4.78 30.77 -15.48
C GLU A 341 5.36 29.44 -15.98
N ARG A 342 4.82 28.35 -15.43
CA ARG A 342 5.20 26.98 -15.74
C ARG A 342 3.98 26.10 -15.90
N MET A 343 4.12 25.00 -16.64
CA MET A 343 3.04 24.04 -16.86
C MET A 343 3.03 22.99 -15.74
N GLY A 344 1.86 22.77 -15.14
CA GLY A 344 1.63 21.83 -14.05
C GLY A 344 0.62 20.74 -14.41
N LEU A 345 -0.17 20.31 -13.42
CA LEU A 345 -1.17 19.25 -13.55
C LEU A 345 -2.16 19.56 -14.68
N ASP A 346 -2.47 18.55 -15.49
CA ASP A 346 -3.33 18.61 -16.68
C ASP A 346 -2.90 19.67 -17.69
N GLY A 347 -1.62 20.08 -17.67
CA GLY A 347 -1.10 21.15 -18.50
C GLY A 347 -1.66 22.53 -18.13
N LYS A 348 -2.11 22.74 -16.89
CA LYS A 348 -2.54 24.06 -16.43
C LYS A 348 -1.33 24.90 -16.03
N PRO A 349 -1.24 26.17 -16.46
CA PRO A 349 -0.17 27.05 -16.05
C PRO A 349 -0.29 27.46 -14.58
N PHE A 350 0.85 27.63 -13.91
CA PHE A 350 0.92 28.16 -12.55
C PHE A 350 2.18 29.03 -12.36
N PRO A 351 2.16 30.00 -11.42
CA PRO A 351 3.33 30.80 -11.10
C PRO A 351 4.29 30.01 -10.20
N MET A 352 5.45 29.63 -10.71
CA MET A 352 6.53 28.99 -9.94
C MET A 352 7.39 30.05 -9.25
N ILE A 353 7.44 30.01 -7.92
CA ILE A 353 8.12 31.01 -7.09
C ILE A 353 9.58 30.60 -6.88
N LYS A 354 10.51 31.54 -7.11
CA LYS A 354 11.93 31.39 -6.85
C LYS A 354 12.49 32.63 -6.16
N PHE A 355 13.66 32.51 -5.55
CA PHE A 355 14.44 33.70 -5.22
C PHE A 355 14.97 34.35 -6.50
N ARG A 356 14.96 35.68 -6.52
CA ARG A 356 15.54 36.44 -7.60
C ARG A 356 17.06 36.31 -7.57
N SER A 357 17.63 35.74 -8.63
CA SER A 357 19.08 35.57 -8.82
C SER A 357 19.68 36.46 -9.91
N MET A 358 18.84 37.19 -10.65
CA MET A 358 19.24 38.10 -11.71
C MET A 358 18.76 39.52 -11.43
N ARG A 359 19.36 40.51 -12.10
CA ARG A 359 18.90 41.90 -12.09
C ARG A 359 17.47 42.00 -12.62
N GLN A 360 16.74 43.04 -12.21
CA GLN A 360 15.33 43.22 -12.55
C GLN A 360 15.08 43.37 -14.06
N ASP A 361 16.06 43.89 -14.81
CA ASP A 361 16.05 44.11 -16.25
C ASP A 361 16.49 42.89 -17.08
N ALA A 362 16.75 41.74 -16.45
CA ALA A 362 17.36 40.56 -17.08
C ALA A 362 16.53 39.92 -18.22
N GLU A 363 15.21 40.08 -18.22
CA GLU A 363 14.31 39.56 -19.27
C GLU A 363 13.78 40.66 -20.22
N ALA A 364 14.39 41.85 -20.24
CA ALA A 364 13.94 42.96 -21.10
C ALA A 364 13.97 42.63 -22.61
N ALA A 365 14.88 41.75 -23.04
CA ALA A 365 14.97 41.25 -24.42
C ALA A 365 14.18 39.94 -24.66
N GLY A 366 13.38 39.50 -23.69
CA GLY A 366 12.60 38.28 -23.75
C GLY A 366 13.25 37.05 -23.09
N PRO A 367 12.52 35.93 -23.08
CA PRO A 367 12.91 34.73 -22.33
C PRO A 367 14.01 33.91 -23.01
N GLY A 368 15.22 33.93 -22.45
CA GLY A 368 16.38 33.15 -22.92
C GLY A 368 16.86 32.10 -21.92
N TRP A 369 17.62 31.10 -22.39
CA TRP A 369 18.40 30.22 -21.51
C TRP A 369 19.52 31.02 -20.83
N THR A 370 19.89 30.63 -19.61
CA THR A 370 21.08 31.19 -18.96
C THR A 370 22.32 30.53 -19.55
N THR A 371 23.34 31.31 -19.90
CA THR A 371 24.65 30.81 -20.30
C THR A 371 25.60 30.75 -19.10
N GLU A 372 26.70 30.01 -19.22
CA GLU A 372 27.78 30.06 -18.24
C GLU A 372 28.31 31.52 -18.14
N ASP A 373 28.49 32.01 -16.91
CA ASP A 373 28.88 33.40 -16.60
C ASP A 373 27.97 34.52 -17.16
N ASP A 374 26.65 34.29 -17.15
CA ASP A 374 25.68 35.29 -17.58
C ASP A 374 25.79 36.63 -16.79
N PRO A 375 26.03 37.78 -17.48
CA PRO A 375 26.23 39.08 -16.83
C PRO A 375 24.98 39.61 -16.10
N ARG A 376 23.81 39.00 -16.33
CA ARG A 376 22.56 39.35 -15.67
C ARG A 376 22.45 38.82 -14.24
N VAL A 377 23.31 37.86 -13.86
CA VAL A 377 23.30 37.19 -12.54
C VAL A 377 24.04 38.02 -11.49
N THR A 378 23.42 38.26 -10.33
CA THR A 378 24.06 39.00 -9.22
C THR A 378 25.09 38.13 -8.47
N ARG A 379 25.92 38.69 -7.58
CA ARG A 379 26.94 37.90 -6.84
C ARG A 379 26.26 36.96 -5.84
N VAL A 380 25.23 37.43 -5.13
CA VAL A 380 24.38 36.55 -4.30
C VAL A 380 23.63 35.56 -5.18
N GLY A 381 23.13 36.03 -6.34
CA GLY A 381 22.48 35.23 -7.37
C GLY A 381 23.30 34.02 -7.83
N ARG A 382 24.61 34.22 -8.03
CA ARG A 382 25.54 33.16 -8.43
C ARG A 382 25.66 32.07 -7.35
N PHE A 383 25.73 32.47 -6.07
CA PHE A 383 25.79 31.51 -4.96
C PHE A 383 24.49 30.70 -4.83
N ILE A 384 23.33 31.36 -4.88
CA ILE A 384 22.04 30.68 -4.72
C ILE A 384 21.71 29.76 -5.90
N ARG A 385 22.14 30.09 -7.13
CA ARG A 385 21.98 29.20 -8.30
C ARG A 385 22.87 27.98 -8.22
N ARG A 386 24.15 28.17 -7.89
CA ARG A 386 25.13 27.07 -7.76
C ARG A 386 24.70 26.03 -6.72
N THR A 387 23.98 26.46 -5.68
CA THR A 387 23.46 25.59 -4.63
C THR A 387 22.01 25.14 -4.86
N SER A 388 21.36 25.56 -5.96
CA SER A 388 19.91 25.42 -6.19
C SER A 388 19.04 25.97 -5.05
N TRP A 389 19.61 26.86 -4.24
CA TRP A 389 18.93 27.50 -3.12
C TRP A 389 17.86 28.49 -3.60
N ASP A 390 17.93 28.93 -4.86
CA ASP A 390 16.91 29.74 -5.52
C ASP A 390 15.53 29.05 -5.60
N GLU A 391 15.49 27.72 -5.52
CA GLU A 391 14.27 26.91 -5.61
C GLU A 391 13.56 26.68 -4.27
N MET A 392 14.17 27.05 -3.13
CA MET A 392 13.57 26.86 -1.80
C MET A 392 12.17 27.49 -1.63
N PRO A 393 11.87 28.68 -2.21
CA PRO A 393 10.52 29.25 -2.17
C PRO A 393 9.43 28.38 -2.82
N GLN A 394 9.78 27.39 -3.65
CA GLN A 394 8.81 26.46 -4.24
C GLN A 394 8.10 25.60 -3.18
N LEU A 395 8.61 25.50 -1.95
CA LEU A 395 7.87 24.89 -0.84
C LEU A 395 6.53 25.61 -0.59
N ILE A 396 6.43 26.91 -0.90
CA ILE A 396 5.18 27.67 -0.88
C ILE A 396 4.24 27.19 -1.99
N ASN A 397 4.75 26.90 -3.19
CA ASN A 397 3.96 26.30 -4.27
C ASN A 397 3.43 24.92 -3.90
N VAL A 398 4.21 24.12 -3.17
CA VAL A 398 3.77 22.83 -2.65
C VAL A 398 2.68 23.02 -1.60
N LEU A 399 2.86 23.97 -0.66
CA LEU A 399 1.85 24.31 0.35
C LEU A 399 0.52 24.74 -0.30
N LEU A 400 0.56 25.63 -1.29
CA LEU A 400 -0.61 26.11 -2.05
C LEU A 400 -1.21 25.03 -2.97
N GLY A 401 -0.51 23.92 -3.20
CA GLY A 401 -1.00 22.80 -3.99
C GLY A 401 -0.79 22.93 -5.50
N HIS A 402 -0.03 23.93 -5.95
CA HIS A 402 0.39 24.07 -7.35
C HIS A 402 1.42 23.01 -7.75
N MET A 403 2.29 22.61 -6.80
CA MET A 403 3.35 21.62 -6.97
C MET A 403 3.23 20.48 -5.94
N SER A 404 4.02 19.44 -6.16
CA SER A 404 4.30 18.35 -5.22
C SER A 404 5.78 18.37 -4.86
N LEU A 405 6.18 17.75 -3.73
CA LEU A 405 7.60 17.56 -3.42
C LEU A 405 8.26 16.71 -4.51
N VAL A 406 7.55 15.68 -4.98
CA VAL A 406 8.03 14.74 -5.99
C VAL A 406 7.10 14.72 -7.20
N GLY A 407 7.66 14.92 -8.38
CA GLY A 407 6.95 14.89 -9.65
C GLY A 407 7.83 15.30 -10.83
N PRO A 408 7.29 15.27 -12.06
CA PRO A 408 8.01 15.74 -13.24
C PRO A 408 8.39 17.22 -13.12
N ARG A 409 9.58 17.59 -13.61
CA ARG A 409 10.06 18.98 -13.51
C ARG A 409 9.21 19.90 -14.40
N PRO A 410 8.68 21.02 -13.88
CA PRO A 410 7.83 21.92 -14.64
C PRO A 410 8.59 22.68 -15.73
N GLU A 411 8.05 22.68 -16.96
CA GLU A 411 8.62 23.39 -18.11
C GLU A 411 7.83 24.66 -18.47
N ARG A 412 8.47 25.60 -19.16
CA ARG A 412 7.81 26.84 -19.61
C ARG A 412 6.76 26.52 -20.69
N PRO A 413 5.62 27.22 -20.76
CA PRO A 413 4.58 26.98 -21.75
C PRO A 413 5.10 26.99 -23.20
N MET A 414 6.03 27.88 -23.53
CA MET A 414 6.68 27.95 -24.85
C MET A 414 7.40 26.66 -25.23
N TYR A 415 8.14 26.04 -24.31
CA TYR A 415 8.85 24.78 -24.54
C TYR A 415 7.91 23.59 -24.57
N VAL A 416 6.88 23.59 -23.72
CA VAL A 416 5.84 22.55 -23.75
C VAL A 416 5.15 22.49 -25.11
N ARG A 417 4.87 23.65 -25.73
CA ARG A 417 4.32 23.71 -27.10
C ARG A 417 5.27 23.12 -28.14
N GLN A 418 6.57 23.39 -28.03
CA GLN A 418 7.59 22.83 -28.94
C GLN A 418 7.74 21.31 -28.75
N PHE A 419 7.93 20.85 -27.51
CA PHE A 419 8.16 19.45 -27.20
C PHE A 419 6.95 18.55 -27.45
N ARG A 420 5.73 19.06 -27.28
CA ARG A 420 4.49 18.34 -27.63
C ARG A 420 4.49 17.85 -29.08
N ASN A 421 5.09 18.61 -30.00
CA ASN A 421 5.13 18.28 -31.42
C ASN A 421 6.33 17.38 -31.79
N GLN A 422 7.36 17.34 -30.96
CA GLN A 422 8.63 16.65 -31.26
C GLN A 422 8.76 15.29 -30.54
N ILE A 423 8.16 15.16 -29.35
CA ILE A 423 8.34 13.99 -28.49
C ILE A 423 6.99 13.28 -28.31
N PRO A 424 6.85 12.03 -28.78
CA PRO A 424 5.66 11.23 -28.55
C PRO A 424 5.33 11.13 -27.06
N ARG A 425 4.03 11.17 -26.73
CA ARG A 425 3.52 11.03 -25.35
C ARG A 425 4.02 12.11 -24.37
N TYR A 426 4.68 13.18 -24.83
CA TYR A 426 5.23 14.23 -23.95
C TYR A 426 4.20 14.83 -23.00
N MET A 427 2.96 15.01 -23.44
CA MET A 427 1.91 15.60 -22.62
C MET A 427 1.50 14.74 -21.43
N GLU A 428 1.73 13.42 -21.47
CA GLU A 428 1.33 12.51 -20.41
C GLU A 428 2.08 12.75 -19.09
N ARG A 429 3.26 13.39 -19.12
CA ARG A 429 3.98 13.80 -17.91
C ARG A 429 3.21 14.81 -17.04
N HIS A 430 2.25 15.54 -17.61
CA HIS A 430 1.41 16.48 -16.88
C HIS A 430 0.22 15.82 -16.17
N ARG A 431 0.09 14.49 -16.24
CA ARG A 431 -0.95 13.74 -15.50
C ARG A 431 -0.72 13.72 -13.98
N GLU A 432 0.45 14.12 -13.52
CA GLU A 432 0.81 14.31 -12.13
C GLU A 432 1.25 15.76 -11.87
N LYS A 433 1.16 16.21 -10.63
CA LYS A 433 1.63 17.56 -10.26
C LYS A 433 3.12 17.69 -10.54
N ALA A 434 3.52 18.89 -10.96
CA ALA A 434 4.92 19.24 -11.10
C ALA A 434 5.68 19.09 -9.78
N GLY A 435 6.91 18.56 -9.84
CA GLY A 435 7.75 18.28 -8.68
C GLY A 435 8.85 19.31 -8.46
N MET A 436 9.19 19.56 -7.18
CA MET A 436 10.46 20.20 -6.83
C MET A 436 11.64 19.27 -7.16
N THR A 437 11.47 17.98 -6.84
CA THR A 437 12.36 16.90 -7.25
C THR A 437 11.59 15.82 -8.03
N GLY A 438 12.28 14.87 -8.65
CA GLY A 438 11.66 13.90 -9.56
C GLY A 438 12.60 12.77 -9.96
N TRP A 439 12.02 11.71 -10.52
CA TRP A 439 12.75 10.49 -10.88
C TRP A 439 13.86 10.76 -11.91
N ALA A 440 13.57 11.56 -12.94
CA ALA A 440 14.58 11.94 -13.93
C ALA A 440 15.76 12.69 -13.27
N GLN A 441 15.48 13.63 -12.35
CA GLN A 441 16.51 14.43 -11.66
C GLN A 441 17.44 13.55 -10.81
N VAL A 442 16.90 12.61 -10.02
CA VAL A 442 17.73 11.74 -9.16
C VAL A 442 18.54 10.70 -9.94
N ASN A 443 18.17 10.43 -11.21
CA ASN A 443 18.94 9.57 -12.12
C ASN A 443 19.88 10.38 -13.04
N GLY A 444 20.10 11.67 -12.77
CA GLY A 444 21.10 12.48 -13.46
C GLY A 444 20.63 13.15 -14.76
N LEU A 445 19.35 13.06 -15.10
CA LEU A 445 18.76 13.70 -16.28
C LEU A 445 18.35 15.15 -16.00
N ARG A 446 19.35 16.01 -15.73
CA ARG A 446 19.22 17.44 -15.42
C ARG A 446 20.11 18.29 -16.32
N GLY A 447 19.73 19.54 -16.58
CA GLY A 447 20.51 20.45 -17.44
C GLY A 447 20.37 20.10 -18.92
N ASP A 448 21.49 20.02 -19.62
CA ASP A 448 21.59 19.86 -21.09
C ASP A 448 21.39 18.42 -21.59
N THR A 449 20.97 17.51 -20.72
CA THR A 449 20.60 16.14 -21.10
C THR A 449 19.39 16.10 -22.04
N SER A 450 19.34 15.11 -22.92
CA SER A 450 18.23 14.87 -23.87
C SER A 450 16.84 15.00 -23.21
N ILE A 451 16.00 15.87 -23.78
CA ILE A 451 14.62 16.06 -23.31
C ILE A 451 13.79 14.79 -23.53
N SER A 452 14.12 13.97 -24.54
CA SER A 452 13.44 12.70 -24.80
C SER A 452 13.69 11.68 -23.70
N ASP A 453 14.93 11.57 -23.22
CA ASP A 453 15.29 10.66 -22.12
C ASP A 453 14.66 11.11 -20.80
N ARG A 454 14.69 12.43 -20.52
CA ARG A 454 14.00 13.02 -19.36
C ARG A 454 12.51 12.70 -19.39
N THR A 455 11.87 12.86 -20.55
CA THR A 455 10.45 12.56 -20.74
C THR A 455 10.17 11.08 -20.48
N SER A 456 11.01 10.17 -20.97
CA SER A 456 10.86 8.73 -20.76
C SER A 456 10.91 8.35 -19.27
N TYR A 457 11.81 8.96 -18.49
CA TYR A 457 11.89 8.75 -17.04
C TYR A 457 10.70 9.36 -16.28
N ASP A 458 10.22 10.51 -16.72
CA ASP A 458 9.02 11.12 -16.13
C ASP A 458 7.76 10.29 -16.43
N LEU A 459 7.63 9.74 -17.63
CA LEU A 459 6.55 8.81 -17.97
C LEU A 459 6.61 7.54 -17.12
N TRP A 460 7.80 6.95 -16.97
CA TRP A 460 7.98 5.79 -16.09
C TRP A 460 7.56 6.09 -14.66
N TYR A 461 7.90 7.28 -14.14
CA TYR A 461 7.46 7.72 -12.81
C TYR A 461 5.94 7.84 -12.71
N VAL A 462 5.28 8.46 -13.71
CA VAL A 462 3.82 8.62 -13.74
C VAL A 462 3.11 7.26 -13.81
N GLU A 463 3.66 6.31 -14.57
CA GLU A 463 3.11 4.95 -14.72
C GLU A 463 3.34 4.06 -13.49
N ASN A 464 4.48 4.22 -12.81
CA ASN A 464 4.89 3.38 -11.67
C ASN A 464 4.77 4.11 -10.32
N TRP A 465 3.94 5.15 -10.27
CA TRP A 465 3.86 6.01 -9.10
C TRP A 465 3.43 5.22 -7.85
N SER A 466 4.17 5.41 -6.76
CA SER A 466 3.84 4.90 -5.44
C SER A 466 4.42 5.81 -4.35
N LEU A 467 3.81 5.84 -3.17
CA LEU A 467 4.32 6.62 -2.04
C LEU A 467 5.75 6.23 -1.65
N TRP A 468 6.09 4.94 -1.77
CA TRP A 468 7.44 4.47 -1.50
C TRP A 468 8.47 5.00 -2.51
N LEU A 469 8.07 5.13 -3.78
CA LEU A 469 8.91 5.75 -4.81
C LEU A 469 9.16 7.23 -4.48
N ASP A 470 8.15 7.97 -4.02
CA ASP A 470 8.30 9.37 -3.59
C ASP A 470 9.28 9.50 -2.43
N ILE A 471 9.16 8.65 -1.39
CA ILE A 471 10.10 8.62 -0.26
C ILE A 471 11.52 8.31 -0.74
N LYS A 472 11.68 7.33 -1.62
CA LYS A 472 12.99 6.97 -2.20
C LYS A 472 13.60 8.13 -2.97
N ILE A 473 12.81 8.87 -3.75
CA ILE A 473 13.26 10.05 -4.49
C ILE A 473 13.69 11.14 -3.51
N ILE A 474 12.89 11.46 -2.49
CA ILE A 474 13.23 12.45 -1.46
C ILE A 474 14.56 12.11 -0.77
N ILE A 475 14.73 10.86 -0.32
CA ILE A 475 15.97 10.40 0.33
C ILE A 475 17.16 10.54 -0.62
N ARG A 476 17.03 10.09 -1.87
CA ARG A 476 18.08 10.24 -2.88
C ARG A 476 18.45 11.70 -3.13
N THR A 477 17.47 12.58 -3.17
CA THR A 477 17.68 14.02 -3.34
C THR A 477 18.44 14.61 -2.15
N ILE A 478 18.03 14.30 -0.91
CA ILE A 478 18.74 14.76 0.30
C ILE A 478 20.19 14.25 0.31
N ILE A 479 20.41 12.95 0.07
CA ILE A 479 21.74 12.35 0.02
C ILE A 479 22.62 13.05 -1.03
N ARG A 480 22.06 13.35 -2.20
CA ARG A 480 22.81 14.02 -3.27
C ARG A 480 23.21 15.45 -2.91
N ILE A 481 22.29 16.20 -2.30
CA ILE A 481 22.54 17.56 -1.82
C ILE A 481 23.63 17.57 -0.73
N VAL A 482 23.55 16.65 0.24
CA VAL A 482 24.49 16.58 1.37
C VAL A 482 25.88 16.08 0.93
N LEU A 483 25.96 15.10 0.03
CA LEU A 483 27.22 14.51 -0.43
C LEU A 483 27.88 15.26 -1.60
N ARG A 484 27.37 16.43 -2.01
CA ARG A 484 27.93 17.30 -3.07
C ARG A 484 28.31 16.55 -4.37
N ARG A 485 27.42 15.67 -4.87
CA ARG A 485 27.57 14.97 -6.17
C ARG A 485 26.69 15.56 -7.27
N ASP A 486 26.68 16.89 -7.40
CA ASP A 486 25.98 17.58 -8.49
C ASP A 486 27.01 18.26 -9.40
N GLU A 487 27.43 17.53 -10.44
CA GLU A 487 28.31 18.05 -11.50
C GLU A 487 27.55 18.89 -12.56
N ASN A 488 26.21 18.89 -12.53
CA ASN A 488 25.36 19.48 -13.58
C ASN A 488 24.40 20.59 -13.08
N ALA A 489 24.74 21.29 -12.00
CA ALA A 489 23.95 22.43 -11.51
C ALA A 489 24.58 23.76 -11.97
N TYR A 490 23.93 24.44 -12.93
CA TYR A 490 24.32 25.76 -13.46
C TYR A 490 23.52 26.92 -12.83
#